data_AF-A0A3N0ZRG0-F1
#
_entry.id   AF-A0A3N0ZRG0-F1
#
_cell.length_a   1.000
_cell.length_b   1.000
_cell.length_c   1.000
_cell.angle_alpha   90.00
_cell.angle_beta   90.00
_cell.angle_gamma   90.00
#
_symmetry.space_group_name_H-M   'P 1'
#
loop_
_entity.id
_entity.type
_entity.pdbx_description
1 polymer ?
#
loop_
_entity_poly.entity_id
_entity_poly.type
_entity_poly.pdbx_seq_one_letter_code
_entity_poly.pdbx_strand_id
1 'polypeptide(L)'
;MRKLITLILFFTLLQSCDLFHDDYDKFKNVYKNTLIAIEKYQNDTLRLKKEINKIYKQYNYSEELLNKDYNYLAYKNTKKFQEILDSINSEIQQKTIKTRRHLLKE
;
A
#
# COMPACT_ATOMS: atom_id res chain seq x y z
N MET A 1 31.48 30.32 -13.44
CA MET A 1 30.01 30.12 -13.65
C MET A 1 29.64 28.85 -14.42
N ARG A 2 30.38 28.41 -15.44
CA ARG A 2 30.07 27.15 -16.18
C ARG A 2 30.04 25.86 -15.34
N LYS A 3 30.91 25.74 -14.32
CA LYS A 3 31.01 24.54 -13.46
C LYS A 3 29.87 24.39 -12.44
N LEU A 4 29.14 25.48 -12.14
CA LEU A 4 28.05 25.49 -11.15
C LEU A 4 26.73 24.96 -11.73
N ILE A 5 26.50 25.22 -13.02
CA ILE A 5 25.32 24.74 -13.77
C ILE A 5 25.34 23.21 -13.89
N THR A 6 26.51 22.62 -14.08
CA THR A 6 26.67 21.16 -14.21
C THR A 6 26.32 20.43 -12.91
N LEU A 7 26.57 21.04 -11.75
CA LEU A 7 26.32 20.45 -10.44
C LEU A 7 24.81 20.46 -10.09
N ILE A 8 24.08 21.49 -10.51
CA ILE A 8 22.62 21.60 -10.32
C ILE A 8 21.89 20.57 -11.20
N LEU A 9 22.34 20.37 -12.44
CA LEU A 9 21.78 19.36 -13.36
C LEU A 9 21.96 17.93 -12.86
N PHE A 10 23.03 17.65 -12.11
CA PHE A 10 23.25 16.33 -11.52
C PHE A 10 22.32 16.05 -10.33
N PHE A 11 22.03 17.07 -9.51
CA PHE A 11 21.10 16.95 -8.39
C PHE A 11 19.64 16.75 -8.85
N THR A 12 19.24 17.36 -9.98
CA THR A 12 17.89 17.15 -10.52
C THR A 12 17.65 15.74 -11.06
N LEU A 13 18.70 15.00 -11.42
CA LEU A 13 18.58 13.61 -11.90
C LEU A 13 18.43 12.59 -10.77
N LEU A 14 18.90 12.91 -9.56
CA LEU A 14 18.85 12.00 -8.41
C LEU A 14 17.50 12.03 -7.66
N GLN A 15 16.66 13.06 -7.86
CA GLN A 15 15.35 13.14 -7.18
C GLN A 15 14.25 12.31 -7.86
N SER A 16 14.50 11.74 -9.03
CA SER A 16 13.47 11.10 -9.85
C SER A 16 13.21 9.63 -9.51
N CYS A 17 13.98 9.02 -8.60
CA CYS A 17 14.00 7.55 -8.44
C CYS A 17 13.28 7.00 -7.21
N ASP A 18 12.91 7.84 -6.23
CA ASP A 18 12.23 7.38 -5.00
C ASP A 18 10.70 7.53 -5.01
N LEU A 19 10.16 8.41 -5.87
CA LEU A 19 8.72 8.70 -5.90
C LEU A 19 7.86 7.49 -6.29
N PHE A 20 8.34 6.62 -7.17
CA PHE A 20 7.57 5.47 -7.65
C PHE A 20 7.50 4.30 -6.66
N HIS A 21 8.50 4.13 -5.78
CA HIS A 21 8.48 3.05 -4.79
C HIS A 21 7.45 3.35 -3.69
N ASP A 22 7.38 4.61 -3.28
CA ASP A 22 6.46 5.11 -2.27
C ASP A 22 4.98 4.92 -2.65
N ASP A 23 4.65 5.04 -3.93
CA ASP A 23 3.28 4.91 -4.42
C ASP A 23 2.76 3.46 -4.34
N TYR A 24 3.61 2.48 -4.64
CA TYR A 24 3.23 1.06 -4.52
C TYR A 24 3.06 0.61 -3.07
N ASP A 25 3.90 1.10 -2.17
CA ASP A 25 3.78 0.79 -0.75
C ASP A 25 2.56 1.45 -0.11
N LYS A 26 2.20 2.66 -0.53
CA LYS A 26 0.92 3.29 -0.15
C LYS A 26 -0.26 2.47 -0.64
N PHE A 27 -0.30 2.10 -1.92
CA PHE A 27 -1.35 1.24 -2.46
C PHE A 27 -1.46 -0.07 -1.68
N LYS A 28 -0.34 -0.78 -1.47
CA LYS A 28 -0.28 -2.05 -0.73
C LYS A 28 -0.91 -1.91 0.66
N ASN A 29 -0.54 -0.86 1.39
CA ASN A 29 -1.04 -0.65 2.74
C ASN A 29 -2.51 -0.24 2.77
N VAL A 30 -2.97 0.63 1.87
CA VAL A 30 -4.39 0.99 1.76
C VAL A 30 -5.20 -0.24 1.41
N TYR A 31 -4.83 -0.96 0.35
CA TYR A 31 -5.55 -2.14 -0.14
C TYR A 31 -5.65 -3.22 0.94
N LYS A 32 -4.54 -3.57 1.61
CA LYS A 32 -4.50 -4.50 2.73
C LYS A 32 -5.46 -4.10 3.86
N ASN A 33 -5.41 -2.85 4.31
CA ASN A 33 -6.23 -2.40 5.43
C ASN A 33 -7.71 -2.33 5.06
N THR A 34 -8.03 -1.98 3.80
CA THR A 34 -9.40 -2.02 3.29
C THR A 34 -9.94 -3.44 3.28
N LEU A 35 -9.17 -4.43 2.81
CA LEU A 35 -9.57 -5.85 2.87
C LEU A 35 -9.84 -6.33 4.30
N ILE A 36 -8.96 -5.96 5.24
CA ILE A 36 -9.15 -6.27 6.67
C ILE A 36 -10.43 -5.62 7.22
N ALA A 37 -10.72 -4.38 6.84
CA ALA A 37 -11.92 -3.68 7.28
C ALA A 37 -13.19 -4.34 6.71
N ILE A 38 -13.18 -4.73 5.44
CA ILE A 38 -14.28 -5.48 4.79
C ILE A 38 -14.53 -6.77 5.55
N GLU A 39 -13.50 -7.60 5.76
CA GLU A 39 -13.65 -8.88 6.46
C GLU A 39 -14.21 -8.70 7.88
N LYS A 40 -13.67 -7.72 8.62
CA LYS A 40 -14.05 -7.47 10.02
C LYS A 40 -15.46 -6.90 10.18
N TYR A 41 -15.92 -6.09 9.22
CA TYR A 41 -17.17 -5.34 9.32
C TYR A 41 -18.15 -5.65 8.18
N GLN A 42 -18.02 -6.82 7.54
CA GLN A 42 -18.86 -7.24 6.40
C GLN A 42 -20.37 -7.17 6.69
N ASN A 43 -20.78 -7.34 7.94
CA ASN A 43 -22.18 -7.30 8.38
C ASN A 43 -22.64 -5.93 8.90
N ASP A 44 -21.76 -4.93 8.95
CA ASP A 44 -22.05 -3.57 9.44
C ASP A 44 -21.53 -2.52 8.44
N THR A 45 -22.37 -2.25 7.44
CA THR A 45 -22.05 -1.33 6.34
C THR A 45 -21.72 0.09 6.81
N LEU A 46 -22.39 0.57 7.87
CA LEU A 46 -22.15 1.91 8.41
C LEU A 46 -20.76 2.01 9.03
N ARG A 47 -20.37 0.99 9.81
CA ARG A 47 -19.04 0.92 10.42
C ARG A 47 -17.95 0.67 9.38
N LEU A 48 -18.20 -0.19 8.41
CA LEU A 48 -17.30 -0.43 7.29
C LEU A 48 -16.96 0.87 6.56
N LYS A 49 -17.97 1.65 6.18
CA LYS A 49 -17.77 2.93 5.49
C LYS A 49 -16.94 3.92 6.32
N LYS A 50 -17.18 4.00 7.64
CA LYS A 50 -16.39 4.86 8.54
C LYS A 50 -14.92 4.44 8.58
N GLU A 51 -14.65 3.15 8.62
CA GLU A 51 -13.28 2.61 8.71
C GLU A 51 -12.53 2.76 7.39
N ILE A 52 -13.17 2.50 6.25
CA ILE A 52 -12.59 2.75 4.93
C ILE A 52 -12.22 4.24 4.78
N ASN A 53 -13.12 5.15 5.15
CA ASN A 53 -12.83 6.59 5.11
C ASN A 53 -11.66 6.98 6.03
N LYS A 54 -11.50 6.32 7.18
CA LYS A 54 -10.35 6.55 8.07
C LYS A 54 -9.05 6.07 7.43
N ILE A 55 -9.05 4.90 6.78
CA ILE A 55 -7.90 4.37 6.04
C ILE A 55 -7.49 5.37 4.95
N TYR A 56 -8.43 5.82 4.13
CA TYR A 56 -8.16 6.81 3.08
C TYR A 56 -7.53 8.09 3.63
N LYS A 57 -8.07 8.66 4.72
CA LYS A 57 -7.48 9.83 5.36
C LYS A 57 -6.07 9.57 5.90
N GLN A 58 -5.83 8.40 6.52
CA GLN A 58 -4.54 8.06 7.11
C GLN A 58 -3.43 7.99 6.06
N TYR A 59 -3.72 7.49 4.87
CA TYR A 59 -2.73 7.32 3.80
C TYR A 59 -2.77 8.43 2.74
N ASN A 60 -3.52 9.50 2.99
CA ASN A 60 -3.79 10.58 2.02
C ASN A 60 -4.21 10.02 0.64
N TYR A 61 -5.22 9.17 0.67
CA TYR A 61 -5.67 8.37 -0.46
C TYR A 61 -7.17 8.58 -0.69
N SER A 62 -7.66 8.24 -1.89
CA SER A 62 -9.08 8.33 -2.23
C SER A 62 -9.58 7.02 -2.86
N GLU A 63 -10.90 6.83 -2.86
CA GLU A 63 -11.52 5.68 -3.53
C GLU A 63 -11.22 5.66 -5.03
N GLU A 64 -11.28 6.84 -5.67
CA GLU A 64 -10.95 6.99 -7.10
C GLU A 64 -9.50 6.58 -7.37
N LEU A 65 -8.56 7.01 -6.52
CA LEU A 65 -7.16 6.66 -6.66
C LEU A 65 -6.94 5.16 -6.42
N LEU A 66 -7.63 4.55 -5.45
CA LEU A 66 -7.59 3.11 -5.22
C LEU A 66 -8.06 2.33 -6.43
N ASN A 67 -9.20 2.71 -7.01
CA ASN A 67 -9.74 2.06 -8.18
C ASN A 67 -8.82 2.24 -9.39
N LYS A 68 -8.22 3.42 -9.57
CA LYS A 68 -7.26 3.69 -10.63
C LYS A 68 -6.02 2.82 -10.50
N ASP A 69 -5.41 2.79 -9.33
CA ASP A 69 -4.17 2.03 -9.09
C ASP A 69 -4.44 0.53 -9.14
N TYR A 70 -5.57 0.07 -8.60
CA TYR A 70 -6.02 -1.31 -8.74
C TYR A 70 -6.15 -1.70 -10.21
N ASN A 71 -6.89 -0.93 -11.02
CA ASN A 71 -7.10 -1.25 -12.42
C ASN A 71 -5.79 -1.19 -13.21
N TYR A 72 -4.93 -0.21 -12.92
CA TYR A 72 -3.61 -0.13 -13.54
C TYR A 72 -2.76 -1.36 -13.19
N LEU A 73 -2.66 -1.73 -11.91
CA LEU A 73 -1.87 -2.88 -11.47
C LEU A 73 -2.47 -4.19 -11.99
N ALA A 74 -3.77 -4.40 -11.84
CA ALA A 74 -4.45 -5.63 -12.22
C ALA A 74 -4.45 -5.89 -13.73
N TYR A 75 -4.44 -4.85 -14.57
CA TYR A 75 -4.56 -5.02 -16.03
C TYR A 75 -3.33 -4.59 -16.83
N LYS A 76 -2.49 -3.69 -16.29
CA LYS A 76 -1.31 -3.15 -17.00
C LYS A 76 0.01 -3.60 -16.37
N ASN A 77 0.03 -3.96 -15.09
CA ASN A 77 1.25 -4.42 -14.41
C ASN A 77 0.96 -5.63 -13.48
N THR A 78 0.42 -6.69 -14.09
CA THR A 78 -0.05 -7.91 -13.40
C THR A 78 1.00 -8.58 -12.53
N LYS A 79 2.25 -8.63 -12.99
CA LYS A 79 3.37 -9.17 -12.21
C LYS A 79 3.55 -8.40 -10.91
N LYS A 80 3.58 -7.07 -10.97
CA LYS A 80 3.73 -6.23 -9.77
C LYS A 80 2.53 -6.37 -8.83
N PHE A 81 1.33 -6.50 -9.40
CA PHE A 81 0.13 -6.75 -8.62
C PHE A 81 0.22 -8.07 -7.84
N GLN A 82 0.67 -9.16 -8.49
CA GLN A 82 0.90 -10.44 -7.82
C GLN A 82 1.94 -10.33 -6.71
N GLU A 83 3.08 -9.67 -6.95
CA GLU A 83 4.10 -9.42 -5.92
C GLU A 83 3.52 -8.71 -4.68
N ILE A 84 2.63 -7.73 -4.90
CA ILE A 84 1.95 -7.02 -3.81
C ILE A 84 1.02 -7.95 -3.03
N LEU A 85 0.21 -8.77 -3.71
CA LEU A 85 -0.69 -9.73 -3.07
C LEU A 85 0.08 -10.78 -2.27
N ASP A 86 1.17 -11.32 -2.83
CA ASP A 86 2.04 -12.29 -2.15
C ASP A 86 2.69 -11.69 -0.92
N SER A 87 3.14 -10.43 -1.01
CA SER A 87 3.66 -9.69 0.15
C SER A 87 2.62 -9.54 1.24
N ILE A 88 1.36 -9.20 0.90
CA ILE A 88 0.27 -9.08 1.87
C ILE A 88 -0.01 -10.43 2.53
N ASN A 89 -0.09 -11.51 1.75
CA ASN A 89 -0.31 -12.85 2.27
C ASN A 89 0.81 -13.30 3.22
N SER A 90 2.07 -13.07 2.86
CA SER A 90 3.22 -13.38 3.70
C SER A 90 3.17 -12.62 5.04
N GLU A 91 2.87 -11.32 5.02
CA GLU A 91 2.71 -10.53 6.25
C GLU A 91 1.61 -11.09 7.17
N ILE A 92 0.48 -11.50 6.60
CA ILE A 92 -0.64 -12.09 7.36
C ILE A 92 -0.22 -13.43 7.96
N GLN A 93 0.41 -14.31 7.19
CA GLN A 93 0.88 -15.61 7.67
C GLN A 93 1.88 -15.47 8.82
N GLN A 94 2.84 -14.55 8.70
CA GLN A 94 3.82 -14.28 9.76
C GLN A 94 3.14 -13.79 11.06
N LYS A 95 2.15 -12.89 10.94
CA LYS A 95 1.36 -12.44 12.10
C LYS A 95 0.61 -13.60 12.74
N THR A 96 -0.05 -14.44 11.95
CA THR A 96 -0.79 -15.62 12.45
C THR A 96 0.13 -16.60 13.18
N ILE A 97 1.31 -16.91 12.62
CA ILE A 97 2.30 -17.80 13.25
C ILE A 97 2.79 -17.20 14.58
N LYS A 98 3.08 -15.89 14.61
CA LYS A 98 3.54 -15.21 15.81
C LYS A 98 2.47 -15.24 16.91
N THR A 99 1.21 -14.94 16.58
CA THR A 99 0.08 -15.01 17.53
C THR A 99 -0.10 -16.43 18.07
N ARG A 100 -0.05 -17.45 17.22
CA ARG A 100 -0.17 -18.86 17.63
C ARG A 100 0.95 -19.28 18.58
N ARG A 101 2.19 -18.84 18.33
CA ARG A 101 3.33 -19.12 19.23
C ARG A 101 3.21 -18.43 20.59
N HIS A 102 2.56 -17.27 20.66
CA HIS A 102 2.31 -16.59 21.93
C HIS A 102 1.29 -17.36 22.78
N LEU A 103 0.17 -17.79 22.17
CA LEU A 103 -0.89 -18.54 22.83
C LEU A 103 -0.48 -19.95 23.31
N LEU A 104 0.61 -20.50 22.79
CA LEU A 104 1.14 -21.81 23.18
C LEU A 104 2.25 -21.73 24.24
N LYS A 105 2.62 -20.52 24.67
CA LYS A 105 3.63 -20.26 25.71
C LYS A 105 3.04 -19.76 27.03
N GLU A 106 1.72 -19.58 27.08
CA GLU A 106 0.90 -19.35 28.27
C GLU A 106 0.19 -20.65 28.66
#